data_AF-A0A7Y4NVZ5-F1
#
_entry.id   AF-A0A7Y4NVZ5-F1
#
_cell.length_a   1.000
_cell.length_b   1.000
_cell.length_c   1.000
_cell.angle_alpha   90.00
_cell.angle_beta   90.00
_cell.angle_gamma   90.00
#
_symmetry.space_group_name_H-M   'P 1'
#
loop_
_entity.id
_entity.type
_entity.pdbx_description
1 polymer ?
#
loop_
_entity_poly.entity_id
_entity_poly.type
_entity_poly.pdbx_seq_one_letter_code
_entity_poly.pdbx_strand_id
1 'polypeptide(L)'
;MNAQPYTPALARPRRVMVLGLAALSTGFASVEMHRLLAAHGTTVPEMFVLGLFALCFAWIDLSFWSGVAGFIQLVSNQRVPGLRWPTEEEAAKPLSRRTAVVMPVYNEDPAAVFAHVQATYESIAATGQLDAFDFYVLSDSTRAESWVAEELAWSELCRR
;
A
#
# COMPACT_ATOMS: atom_id res chain seq x y z
N MET A 1 16.80 -18.59 13.41
CA MET A 1 16.27 -17.58 12.45
C MET A 1 15.58 -18.31 11.31
N ASN A 2 14.28 -18.61 11.44
CA ASN A 2 13.49 -19.17 10.35
C ASN A 2 12.62 -18.05 9.78
N ALA A 3 13.18 -17.27 8.85
CA ALA A 3 12.34 -16.47 7.97
C ALA A 3 11.46 -17.46 7.21
N GLN A 4 10.16 -17.51 7.50
CA GLN A 4 9.20 -18.17 6.63
C GLN A 4 9.33 -17.44 5.28
N PRO A 5 9.85 -18.09 4.23
CA PRO A 5 9.96 -17.44 2.94
C PRO A 5 8.56 -17.01 2.52
N TYR A 6 8.44 -15.88 1.83
CA TYR A 6 7.18 -15.49 1.19
C TYR A 6 6.79 -16.61 0.22
N THR A 7 6.00 -17.58 0.70
CA THR A 7 5.67 -18.76 -0.07
C THR A 7 4.47 -18.40 -0.93
N PRO A 8 4.57 -18.51 -2.26
CA PRO A 8 3.48 -18.19 -3.17
C PRO A 8 2.16 -18.90 -2.79
N ALA A 9 2.28 -20.07 -2.16
CA ALA A 9 1.16 -20.88 -1.69
C ALA A 9 0.25 -20.15 -0.69
N LEU A 10 0.80 -19.39 0.26
CA LEU A 10 0.01 -18.63 1.24
C LEU A 10 -0.72 -17.44 0.60
N ALA A 11 -0.21 -16.92 -0.52
CA ALA A 11 -0.81 -15.80 -1.25
C ALA A 11 -1.87 -16.24 -2.29
N ARG A 12 -1.90 -17.53 -2.68
CA ARG A 12 -2.84 -18.08 -3.66
C ARG A 12 -4.32 -17.82 -3.33
N PRO A 13 -4.84 -18.08 -2.12
CA PRO A 13 -6.27 -17.90 -1.85
C PRO A 13 -6.68 -16.43 -1.99
N ARG A 14 -5.88 -15.50 -1.49
CA ARG A 14 -6.13 -14.05 -1.62
C ARG A 14 -6.12 -13.61 -3.09
N ARG A 15 -5.16 -14.08 -3.88
CA ARG A 15 -5.08 -13.77 -5.31
C ARG A 15 -6.29 -14.31 -6.07
N VAL A 16 -6.68 -15.56 -5.80
CA VAL A 16 -7.88 -16.16 -6.41
C VAL A 16 -9.14 -15.41 -5.99
N MET A 17 -9.25 -14.99 -4.74
CA MET A 17 -10.39 -14.19 -4.26
C MET A 17 -10.46 -12.84 -4.96
N VAL A 18 -9.38 -12.05 -4.97
CA VAL A 18 -9.38 -10.71 -5.57
C VAL A 18 -9.55 -10.78 -7.09
N LEU A 19 -8.78 -11.62 -7.78
CA LEU A 19 -8.88 -11.76 -9.23
C LEU A 19 -10.21 -12.41 -9.65
N GLY A 20 -10.69 -13.39 -8.88
CA GLY A 20 -11.95 -14.06 -9.14
C GLY A 20 -13.14 -13.13 -8.95
N LEU A 21 -13.19 -12.37 -7.85
CA LEU A 21 -14.23 -11.37 -7.63
C LEU A 21 -14.19 -10.29 -8.69
N ALA A 22 -13.02 -9.73 -9.00
CA ALA A 22 -12.89 -8.72 -10.05
C ALA A 22 -13.32 -9.25 -11.43
N ALA A 23 -12.93 -10.48 -11.81
CA ALA A 23 -13.37 -11.08 -13.06
C ALA A 23 -14.90 -11.29 -13.10
N LEU A 24 -15.49 -11.71 -11.97
CA LEU A 24 -16.93 -11.91 -11.84
C LEU A 24 -17.71 -10.59 -11.92
N SER A 25 -17.33 -9.56 -11.15
CA SER A 25 -18.01 -8.25 -11.18
C SER A 25 -17.78 -7.51 -12.50
N THR A 26 -16.59 -7.60 -13.10
CA THR A 26 -16.34 -7.06 -14.44
C THR A 26 -17.18 -7.77 -15.49
N GLY A 27 -17.28 -9.11 -15.42
CA GLY A 27 -18.14 -9.88 -16.33
C GLY A 27 -19.61 -9.50 -16.17
N PHE A 28 -20.10 -9.41 -14.94
CA PHE A 28 -21.46 -8.99 -14.63
C PHE A 28 -21.75 -7.56 -15.14
N ALA A 29 -20.87 -6.60 -14.85
CA ALA A 29 -20.99 -5.22 -15.31
C ALA A 29 -20.93 -5.12 -16.84
N SER A 30 -20.11 -5.93 -17.50
CA SER A 30 -20.01 -5.98 -18.96
C SER A 30 -21.29 -6.55 -19.59
N VAL A 31 -21.89 -7.57 -18.99
CA VAL A 31 -23.19 -8.10 -19.45
C VAL A 31 -24.28 -7.03 -19.32
N GLU A 32 -24.30 -6.28 -18.22
CA GLU A 32 -25.29 -5.22 -18.02
C GLU A 32 -25.07 -4.03 -18.98
N MET A 33 -23.81 -3.61 -19.16
CA MET A 33 -23.46 -2.60 -20.16
C MET A 33 -23.86 -3.04 -21.57
N HIS A 34 -23.66 -4.32 -21.91
CA HIS A 34 -24.08 -4.86 -23.18
C HIS A 34 -25.60 -4.80 -23.36
N ARG A 35 -26.39 -5.11 -22.32
CA ARG A 35 -27.86 -4.99 -22.38
C ARG A 35 -28.33 -3.56 -22.60
N LEU A 36 -27.64 -2.59 -22.00
CA LEU A 36 -27.92 -1.16 -22.17
C LEU A 36 -27.60 -0.68 -23.59
N LEU A 37 -26.47 -1.12 -24.15
CA LEU A 37 -26.06 -0.79 -25.52
C LEU A 37 -26.91 -1.50 -26.58
N ALA A 38 -27.25 -2.77 -26.35
CA ALA A 38 -27.94 -3.63 -27.33
C ALA A 38 -29.46 -3.42 -27.40
N ALA A 39 -29.99 -2.33 -26.84
CA ALA A 39 -31.43 -2.03 -26.83
C ALA A 39 -32.06 -1.97 -28.24
N HIS A 40 -31.25 -1.71 -29.28
CA HIS A 40 -31.67 -1.66 -30.68
C HIS A 40 -30.91 -2.64 -31.61
N GLY A 41 -30.24 -3.65 -31.05
CA GLY A 41 -29.36 -4.58 -31.76
C GLY A 41 -27.88 -4.40 -31.40
N THR A 42 -27.00 -5.27 -31.89
CA THR A 42 -25.57 -5.24 -31.61
C THR A 42 -24.76 -4.75 -32.81
N THR A 43 -24.19 -3.55 -32.71
CA THR A 43 -23.38 -2.97 -33.78
C THR A 43 -21.87 -3.07 -33.50
N VAL A 44 -21.03 -2.97 -34.54
CA VAL A 44 -19.56 -3.01 -34.39
C VAL A 44 -19.03 -1.91 -33.46
N PRO A 45 -19.51 -0.65 -33.53
CA PRO A 45 -19.11 0.40 -32.59
C PRO A 45 -19.45 0.08 -31.13
N GLU A 46 -20.62 -0.51 -30.86
CA GLU A 46 -21.02 -0.90 -29.50
C GLU A 46 -20.08 -1.96 -28.92
N MET A 47 -19.65 -2.93 -29.73
CA MET A 47 -18.68 -3.94 -29.31
C MET A 47 -17.32 -3.33 -28.98
N PHE A 48 -16.90 -2.29 -29.70
CA PHE A 48 -15.67 -1.57 -29.41
C PHE A 48 -15.78 -0.79 -28.08
N VAL A 49 -16.89 -0.08 -27.88
CA VAL A 49 -17.18 0.64 -26.62
C VAL A 49 -17.27 -0.33 -25.45
N LEU A 50 -17.92 -1.49 -25.63
CA LEU A 50 -18.01 -2.54 -24.61
C LEU A 50 -16.63 -3.09 -24.23
N GLY A 51 -15.74 -3.29 -25.21
CA GLY A 51 -14.37 -3.73 -24.96
C GLY A 51 -13.57 -2.70 -24.16
N LEU A 52 -13.66 -1.42 -24.52
CA LEU A 52 -13.04 -0.33 -23.76
C LEU A 52 -13.61 -0.22 -22.34
N PHE A 53 -14.93 -0.32 -22.21
CA PHE A 53 -15.60 -0.34 -20.90
C PHE A 53 -15.08 -1.50 -20.05
N ALA A 54 -15.06 -2.73 -20.57
CA ALA A 54 -14.60 -3.90 -19.83
C ALA A 54 -13.15 -3.75 -19.38
N LEU A 55 -12.27 -3.21 -20.22
CA LEU A 55 -10.87 -2.98 -19.88
C LEU A 55 -10.71 -1.91 -18.78
N CYS A 56 -11.37 -0.76 -18.93
CA CYS A 56 -11.33 0.31 -17.94
C CYS A 56 -11.96 -0.11 -16.61
N PHE A 57 -13.09 -0.82 -16.67
CA PHE A 57 -13.79 -1.31 -15.49
C PHE A 57 -12.97 -2.37 -14.77
N ALA A 58 -12.36 -3.33 -15.49
CA ALA A 58 -11.48 -4.34 -14.90
C ALA A 58 -10.36 -3.71 -14.06
N TRP A 59 -9.74 -2.64 -14.55
CA TRP A 59 -8.70 -1.93 -13.81
C TRP A 59 -9.20 -1.32 -12.50
N ILE A 60 -10.37 -0.68 -12.54
CA ILE A 60 -11.00 -0.07 -11.36
C ILE A 60 -11.41 -1.17 -10.37
N ASP A 61 -12.02 -2.23 -10.87
CA ASP A 61 -12.55 -3.35 -10.10
C ASP A 61 -11.43 -4.13 -9.37
N LEU A 62 -10.29 -4.32 -10.03
CA LEU A 62 -9.09 -4.88 -9.41
C LEU A 62 -8.59 -4.02 -8.24
N SER A 63 -8.58 -2.70 -8.42
CA SER A 63 -8.18 -1.76 -7.37
C SER A 63 -9.17 -1.77 -6.21
N PHE A 64 -10.46 -1.83 -6.51
CA PHE A 64 -11.54 -1.91 -5.53
C PHE A 64 -11.44 -3.17 -4.66
N TRP A 65 -11.39 -4.36 -5.27
CA TRP A 65 -11.30 -5.62 -4.51
C TRP A 65 -9.98 -5.77 -3.75
N SER A 66 -8.89 -5.21 -4.28
CA SER A 66 -7.61 -5.14 -3.54
C SER A 66 -7.74 -4.27 -2.28
N GLY A 67 -8.41 -3.12 -2.39
CA GLY A 67 -8.70 -2.22 -1.28
C GLY A 67 -9.63 -2.85 -0.24
N VAL A 68 -10.72 -3.50 -0.68
CA VAL A 68 -11.66 -4.21 0.20
C VAL A 68 -10.95 -5.33 0.97
N ALA A 69 -10.13 -6.13 0.30
CA ALA A 69 -9.35 -7.18 0.96
C ALA A 69 -8.38 -6.61 2.01
N GLY A 70 -7.74 -5.47 1.72
CA GLY A 70 -6.88 -4.76 2.68
C GLY A 70 -7.66 -4.19 3.86
N PHE A 71 -8.83 -3.59 3.61
CA PHE A 71 -9.71 -3.04 4.64
C PHE A 71 -10.22 -4.13 5.59
N ILE A 72 -10.71 -5.25 5.06
CA ILE A 72 -11.14 -6.40 5.88
C ILE A 72 -9.98 -6.91 6.74
N GLN A 73 -8.77 -7.00 6.19
CA GLN A 73 -7.59 -7.41 6.94
C GLN A 73 -7.29 -6.44 8.11
N LEU A 74 -7.38 -5.13 7.85
CA LEU A 74 -7.13 -4.09 8.85
C LEU A 74 -8.17 -4.14 9.98
N VAL A 75 -9.46 -4.21 9.66
CA VAL A 75 -10.56 -4.28 10.64
C VAL A 75 -10.54 -5.57 11.45
N SER A 76 -10.10 -6.68 10.84
CA SER A 76 -10.01 -7.97 11.53
C SER A 76 -8.86 -8.03 12.53
N ASN A 77 -7.99 -7.00 12.58
CA ASN A 77 -6.76 -6.94 13.38
C ASN A 77 -5.89 -8.20 13.25
N GLN A 78 -5.95 -8.84 12.08
CA GLN A 78 -5.23 -10.08 11.81
C GLN A 78 -3.83 -9.74 11.30
N ARG A 79 -2.87 -10.56 11.68
CA ARG A 79 -1.50 -10.50 11.16
C ARG A 79 -1.53 -10.71 9.65
N VAL A 80 -0.88 -9.80 8.92
CA VAL A 80 -0.83 -9.87 7.45
C VAL A 80 -0.11 -11.17 7.04
N PRO A 81 -0.76 -12.05 6.27
CA PRO A 81 -0.15 -13.28 5.79
C PRO A 81 1.05 -12.97 4.90
N GLY A 82 2.11 -13.78 5.00
CA GLY A 82 3.33 -13.62 4.20
C GLY A 82 4.40 -12.73 4.85
N LEU A 83 4.08 -12.02 5.93
CA LEU A 83 5.08 -11.42 6.81
C LEU A 83 5.39 -12.34 7.99
N ARG A 84 6.67 -12.41 8.37
CA ARG A 84 7.09 -13.05 9.62
C ARG A 84 6.88 -12.07 10.75
N TRP A 85 5.87 -12.33 11.56
CA TRP A 85 5.65 -11.60 12.80
C TRP A 85 6.54 -12.20 13.90
N PRO A 86 7.17 -11.38 14.75
CA PRO A 86 7.94 -11.90 15.88
C PRO A 86 7.04 -12.71 16.82
N THR A 87 7.61 -13.74 17.44
CA THR A 87 6.95 -14.40 18.59
C THR A 87 6.98 -13.47 19.80
N GLU A 88 6.14 -13.73 20.79
CA GLU A 88 6.14 -12.94 22.04
C GLU A 88 7.52 -12.97 22.72
N GLU A 89 8.19 -14.12 22.72
CA GLU A 89 9.56 -14.27 23.24
C GLU A 89 10.60 -13.48 22.44
N GLU A 90 10.45 -13.38 21.12
CA GLU A 90 11.35 -12.59 20.27
C GLU A 90 11.11 -11.09 20.47
N ALA A 91 9.84 -10.68 20.63
CA ALA A 91 9.47 -9.29 20.87
C ALA A 91 9.89 -8.80 22.27
N ALA A 92 9.96 -9.69 23.26
CA ALA A 92 10.38 -9.37 24.62
C ALA A 92 11.90 -9.20 24.78
N LYS A 93 12.70 -9.64 23.80
CA LYS A 93 14.16 -9.51 23.86
C LYS A 93 14.59 -8.08 23.51
N PRO A 94 15.51 -7.47 24.28
CA PRO A 94 16.04 -6.16 23.94
C PRO A 94 16.77 -6.21 22.59
N LEU A 95 16.62 -5.14 21.80
CA LEU A 95 17.35 -5.00 20.55
C LEU A 95 18.84 -4.83 20.84
N SER A 96 19.68 -5.65 20.20
CA SER A 96 21.12 -5.68 20.42
C SER A 96 21.93 -4.89 19.38
N ARG A 97 21.27 -4.36 18.36
CA ARG A 97 21.89 -3.64 17.24
C ARG A 97 21.15 -2.34 16.98
N ARG A 98 21.89 -1.31 16.58
CA ARG A 98 21.32 -0.07 16.04
C ARG A 98 20.86 -0.26 14.60
N THR A 99 19.68 0.28 14.29
CA THR A 99 19.04 0.21 12.98
C THR A 99 18.81 1.61 12.44
N ALA A 100 19.34 1.91 11.25
CA ALA A 100 19.06 3.17 10.58
C ALA A 100 17.73 3.08 9.81
N VAL A 101 16.79 3.98 10.11
CA VAL A 101 15.58 4.22 9.32
C VAL A 101 15.90 5.32 8.33
N VAL A 102 15.92 4.99 7.04
CA VAL A 102 16.28 5.94 5.97
C VAL A 102 15.03 6.24 5.15
N MET A 103 14.67 7.52 5.06
CA MET A 103 13.57 8.04 4.24
C MET A 103 14.13 8.77 3.02
N PRO A 104 14.14 8.15 1.83
CA PRO A 104 14.51 8.84 0.60
C PRO A 104 13.41 9.81 0.15
N VAL A 105 13.81 10.96 -0.40
CA VAL A 105 12.92 12.04 -0.87
C VAL A 105 13.42 12.56 -2.21
N TYR A 106 12.53 12.63 -3.20
CA TYR A 106 12.72 13.23 -4.52
C TYR A 106 11.50 14.07 -4.94
N ASN A 107 11.58 15.39 -4.71
CA ASN A 107 10.58 16.39 -5.12
C ASN A 107 9.14 16.10 -4.63
N GLU A 108 8.95 15.32 -3.56
CA GLU A 108 7.64 15.15 -2.93
C GLU A 108 7.27 16.34 -2.04
N ASP A 109 6.02 16.35 -1.56
CA ASP A 109 5.55 17.30 -0.55
C ASP A 109 6.24 17.01 0.80
N PRO A 110 7.07 17.94 1.32
CA PRO A 110 7.79 17.73 2.58
C PRO A 110 6.83 17.51 3.75
N ALA A 111 5.70 18.22 3.80
CA ALA A 111 4.76 18.07 4.92
C ALA A 111 4.24 16.63 5.04
N ALA A 112 3.88 16.02 3.92
CA ALA A 112 3.46 14.61 3.88
C ALA A 112 4.60 13.66 4.26
N VAL A 113 5.82 13.88 3.74
CA VAL A 113 6.99 13.04 4.05
C VAL A 113 7.31 13.06 5.54
N PHE A 114 7.46 14.24 6.14
CA PHE A 114 7.82 14.36 7.54
C PHE A 114 6.70 13.90 8.48
N ALA A 115 5.42 14.00 8.06
CA ALA A 115 4.33 13.36 8.78
C ALA A 115 4.45 11.83 8.82
N HIS A 116 4.87 11.19 7.72
CA HIS A 116 5.14 9.74 7.70
C HIS A 116 6.35 9.36 8.57
N VAL A 117 7.42 10.18 8.54
CA VAL A 117 8.60 9.98 9.41
C VAL A 117 8.19 10.10 10.87
N GLN A 118 7.42 11.12 11.23
CA GLN A 118 6.89 11.31 12.59
C GLN A 118 6.03 10.12 13.03
N ALA A 119 5.08 9.68 12.20
CA ALA A 119 4.24 8.51 12.52
C ALA A 119 5.07 7.23 12.76
N THR A 120 6.13 7.05 11.96
CA THR A 120 7.07 5.93 12.13
C THR A 120 7.85 6.04 13.44
N TYR A 121 8.37 7.23 13.75
CA TYR A 121 9.05 7.52 15.00
C TYR A 121 8.17 7.27 16.21
N GLU A 122 6.94 7.80 16.24
CA GLU A 122 5.98 7.62 17.33
C GLU A 122 5.58 6.16 17.49
N SER A 123 5.38 5.44 16.38
CA SER A 123 5.07 4.01 16.42
C SER A 123 6.22 3.19 17.04
N ILE A 124 7.49 3.55 16.77
CA ILE A 124 8.64 2.88 17.37
C ILE A 124 8.80 3.32 18.83
N ALA A 125 8.61 4.60 19.14
CA ALA A 125 8.66 5.12 20.50
C ALA A 125 7.66 4.42 21.43
N ALA A 126 6.44 4.14 20.93
CA ALA A 126 5.42 3.38 21.66
C ALA A 126 5.85 1.94 22.03
N THR A 127 6.87 1.38 21.36
CA THR A 127 7.44 0.07 21.71
C THR A 127 8.47 0.13 22.85
N GLY A 128 8.93 1.33 23.23
CA GLY A 128 9.98 1.53 24.23
C GLY A 128 11.41 1.18 23.76
N GLN A 129 11.61 0.92 22.47
CA GLN A 129 12.89 0.47 21.91
C GLN A 129 13.59 1.55 21.05
N LEU A 130 13.20 2.82 21.22
CA LEU A 130 13.64 3.91 20.35
C LEU A 130 15.16 4.08 20.29
N ASP A 131 15.87 3.83 21.39
CA ASP A 131 17.34 3.97 21.49
C ASP A 131 18.13 3.06 20.54
N ALA A 132 17.48 2.04 19.98
CA ALA A 132 18.05 1.15 18.98
C ALA A 132 17.86 1.64 17.54
N PHE A 133 17.23 2.81 17.32
CA PHE A 133 16.94 3.34 15.99
C PHE A 133 17.51 4.75 15.79
N ASP A 134 18.06 4.99 14.61
CA ASP A 134 18.54 6.30 14.17
C ASP A 134 17.80 6.67 12.87
N PHE A 135 17.32 7.91 12.72
CA PHE A 135 16.51 8.35 11.59
C PHE A 135 17.28 9.29 10.66
N TYR A 136 17.19 9.06 9.35
CA TYR A 136 17.87 9.84 8.33
C TYR A 136 16.92 10.14 7.17
N VAL A 137 16.92 11.37 6.69
CA VAL A 137 16.24 11.77 5.46
C VAL A 137 17.28 11.98 4.37
N LEU A 138 17.13 11.29 3.24
CA LEU A 138 18.04 11.37 2.11
C LEU A 138 17.35 12.08 0.94
N SER A 139 17.61 13.38 0.83
CA SER A 139 17.09 14.18 -0.28
C SER A 139 17.96 14.03 -1.53
N ASP A 140 17.33 13.62 -2.63
CA ASP A 140 17.86 13.70 -3.99
C ASP A 140 17.03 14.69 -4.84
N SER A 141 16.21 15.54 -4.18
CA SER A 141 15.38 16.55 -4.83
C SER A 141 16.24 17.44 -5.73
N THR A 142 15.64 17.97 -6.81
CA THR A 142 16.36 18.80 -7.79
C THR A 142 15.85 20.24 -7.83
N ARG A 143 14.79 20.53 -7.07
CA ARG A 143 14.14 21.84 -6.97
C ARG A 143 14.62 22.57 -5.73
N ALA A 144 15.11 23.80 -5.90
CA ALA A 144 15.62 24.61 -4.80
C ALA A 144 14.55 24.89 -3.73
N GLU A 145 13.30 25.11 -4.13
CA GLU A 145 12.20 25.27 -3.18
C GLU A 145 11.93 24.03 -2.33
N SER A 146 12.10 22.82 -2.91
CA SER A 146 11.92 21.57 -2.18
C SER A 146 13.02 21.40 -1.12
N TRP A 147 14.27 21.73 -1.44
CA TRP A 147 15.38 21.66 -0.46
C TRP A 147 15.13 22.50 0.78
N VAL A 148 14.75 23.77 0.58
CA VAL A 148 14.50 24.68 1.70
C VAL A 148 13.33 24.19 2.54
N ALA A 149 12.26 23.74 1.89
CA ALA A 149 11.08 23.23 2.59
C ALA A 149 11.38 21.94 3.36
N GLU A 150 12.20 21.05 2.82
CA GLU A 150 12.63 19.81 3.49
C GLU A 150 13.47 20.09 4.74
N GLU A 151 14.50 20.95 4.63
CA GLU A 151 15.36 21.34 5.76
C GLU A 151 14.57 22.03 6.87
N LEU A 152 13.65 22.93 6.51
CA LEU A 152 12.78 23.59 7.47
C LEU A 152 11.86 22.60 8.19
N ALA A 153 11.21 21.71 7.44
CA ALA A 153 10.31 20.70 8.01
C ALA A 153 11.06 19.72 8.92
N TRP A 154 12.27 19.29 8.54
CA TRP A 154 13.12 18.47 9.39
C TRP A 154 13.52 19.19 10.68
N SER A 155 13.99 20.43 10.57
CA SER A 155 14.36 21.25 11.73
C SER A 155 13.19 21.47 12.69
N GLU A 156 11.98 21.67 12.15
CA GLU A 156 10.78 21.81 12.96
C GLU A 156 10.44 20.50 13.68
N LEU A 157 10.51 19.36 12.98
CA LEU A 157 10.27 18.05 13.57
C LEU A 157 11.25 17.75 14.72
N CYS A 158 12.54 18.02 14.54
CA CYS A 158 13.55 17.78 15.58
C CYS A 158 13.42 18.69 16.83
N ARG A 159 12.68 19.81 16.73
CA ARG A 159 12.46 20.74 17.84
C ARG A 159 11.22 20.42 18.67
N ARG A 160 10.34 19.55 18.18
CA ARG A 160 9.15 19.09 18.90
C ARG A 160 9.52 17.99 19.89
#